data_AF-Q7Q9A2-F1
#
_entry.id   AF-Q7Q9A2-F1
#
_cell.length_a   1.000
_cell.length_b   1.000
_cell.length_c   1.000
_cell.angle_alpha   90.00
_cell.angle_beta   90.00
_cell.angle_gamma   90.00
#
_symmetry.space_group_name_H-M   'P 1'
#
loop_
_entity.id
_entity.type
_entity.pdbx_description
1 polymer ?
#
loop_
_entity_poly.entity_id
_entity_poly.type
_entity_poly.pdbx_seq_one_letter_code
_entity_poly.pdbx_strand_id
1 'polypeptide(L)'
;MENLMQDDDAVQQDLCEETFQQLNRTKSNEVTPQQREAFVKLLANFVRQRDTDKKLSEDQLFNMFKNKETNTVNMGKFLAELRTIGIRRTDPRIQELMDNLKRVHKLNNYEHGSPHTQHLNEETFKAVIAPNIVLIARAFRHQF
;
A
#
# COMPACT_ATOMS: atom_id res chain seq x y z
N MET A 1 1.84 -55.05 -60.57
CA MET A 1 2.42 -53.73 -60.30
C MET A 1 1.34 -52.98 -59.55
N GLU A 2 1.26 -53.14 -58.22
CA GLU A 2 0.40 -52.33 -57.33
C GLU A 2 0.61 -52.87 -55.90
N ASN A 3 1.54 -52.24 -55.20
CA ASN A 3 1.72 -52.31 -53.75
C ASN A 3 2.52 -51.06 -53.38
N LEU A 4 1.86 -49.93 -53.21
CA LEU A 4 2.43 -48.75 -52.57
C LEU A 4 1.35 -47.67 -52.37
N MET A 5 0.56 -47.70 -51.28
CA MET A 5 -0.11 -46.49 -50.73
C MET A 5 -1.01 -46.69 -49.49
N GLN A 6 -0.85 -47.73 -48.65
CA GLN A 6 -1.80 -47.92 -47.52
C GLN A 6 -1.18 -47.97 -46.12
N ASP A 7 0.14 -47.85 -45.96
CA ASP A 7 0.78 -48.01 -44.64
C ASP A 7 1.19 -46.69 -43.95
N ASP A 8 1.12 -45.54 -44.64
CA ASP A 8 1.58 -44.24 -44.08
C ASP A 8 0.53 -43.52 -43.22
N ASP A 9 -0.78 -43.76 -43.43
CA ASP A 9 -1.83 -43.03 -42.72
C ASP A 9 -2.05 -43.50 -41.27
N ALA A 10 -1.76 -44.77 -40.98
CA ALA A 10 -1.93 -45.34 -39.63
C ALA A 10 -0.81 -44.89 -38.67
N VAL A 11 0.44 -44.79 -39.15
CA VAL A 11 1.59 -44.35 -38.35
C VAL A 11 1.52 -42.85 -38.04
N GLN A 12 0.94 -42.05 -38.95
CA GLN A 12 0.78 -40.60 -38.76
C GLN A 12 -0.31 -40.26 -37.74
N GLN A 13 -1.33 -41.12 -37.59
CA GLN A 13 -2.39 -40.97 -36.57
C GLN A 13 -1.87 -41.29 -35.16
N ASP A 14 -1.08 -42.36 -34.99
CA ASP A 14 -0.48 -42.72 -33.69
C ASP A 14 0.51 -41.67 -33.18
N LEU A 15 1.33 -41.09 -34.06
CA LEU A 15 2.26 -39.99 -33.69
C LEU A 15 1.52 -38.70 -33.31
N CYS A 16 0.37 -38.42 -33.94
CA CYS A 16 -0.49 -37.31 -33.54
C CYS A 16 -1.16 -37.56 -32.18
N GLU A 17 -1.65 -38.78 -31.93
CA GLU A 17 -2.30 -39.10 -30.65
C GLU A 17 -1.33 -39.07 -29.47
N GLU A 18 -0.10 -39.58 -29.64
CA GLU A 18 0.95 -39.47 -28.63
C GLU A 18 1.35 -38.01 -28.33
N THR A 19 1.41 -37.15 -29.35
CA THR A 19 1.76 -35.73 -29.17
C THR A 19 0.63 -34.94 -28.51
N PHE A 20 -0.64 -35.23 -28.82
CA PHE A 20 -1.81 -34.64 -28.15
C PHE A 20 -1.97 -35.12 -26.70
N GLN A 21 -1.59 -36.37 -26.38
CA GLN A 21 -1.55 -36.86 -25.00
C GLN A 21 -0.39 -36.23 -24.19
N GLN A 22 0.75 -35.96 -24.82
CA GLN A 22 1.87 -35.25 -24.19
C GLN A 22 1.56 -33.77 -23.91
N LEU A 23 0.83 -33.10 -24.81
CA LEU A 23 0.39 -31.70 -24.63
C LEU A 23 -0.68 -31.52 -23.56
N ASN A 24 -1.49 -32.55 -23.29
CA ASN A 24 -2.48 -32.53 -22.19
C ASN A 24 -1.88 -32.87 -20.81
N ARG A 25 -0.61 -33.30 -20.76
CA ARG A 25 0.09 -33.65 -19.50
C ARG A 25 0.72 -32.46 -18.77
N THR A 26 0.78 -31.27 -19.38
CA THR A 26 1.35 -30.06 -18.76
C THR A 26 0.31 -29.19 -18.03
N LYS A 27 -0.82 -29.78 -17.62
CA LYS A 27 -1.78 -29.14 -16.68
C LYS A 27 -1.42 -29.43 -15.21
N SER A 28 -0.15 -29.39 -14.85
CA SER A 28 0.21 -29.32 -13.44
C SER A 28 0.04 -27.86 -13.01
N ASN A 29 -1.05 -27.53 -12.32
CA ASN A 29 -1.19 -26.28 -11.54
C ASN A 29 -0.18 -26.20 -10.37
N GLU A 30 0.93 -26.92 -10.46
CA GLU A 30 1.91 -27.11 -9.41
C GLU A 30 3.00 -26.04 -9.54
N VAL A 31 2.84 -24.98 -8.75
CA VAL A 31 3.86 -23.95 -8.59
C VAL A 31 5.11 -24.58 -7.98
N THR A 32 6.24 -24.54 -8.70
CA THR A 32 7.50 -25.13 -8.23
C THR A 32 7.98 -24.45 -6.95
N PRO A 33 8.77 -25.13 -6.09
CA PRO A 33 9.34 -24.53 -4.89
C PRO A 33 10.12 -23.24 -5.18
N GLN A 34 10.88 -23.19 -6.28
CA GLN A 34 11.62 -22.00 -6.69
C GLN A 34 10.69 -20.84 -7.09
N GLN A 35 9.58 -21.12 -7.79
CA GLN A 35 8.58 -20.11 -8.13
C GLN A 35 7.88 -19.56 -6.87
N ARG A 36 7.57 -20.43 -5.90
CA ARG A 36 7.04 -20.01 -4.59
C ARG A 36 8.01 -19.11 -3.85
N GLU A 37 9.30 -19.49 -3.80
CA GLU A 37 10.34 -18.70 -3.17
C GLU A 37 10.50 -17.33 -3.85
N ALA A 38 10.54 -17.30 -5.19
CA ALA A 38 10.61 -16.07 -5.95
C ALA A 38 9.41 -15.15 -5.69
N PHE A 39 8.20 -15.70 -5.63
CA PHE A 39 6.99 -14.96 -5.34
C PHE A 39 6.97 -14.41 -3.90
N VAL A 40 7.38 -15.21 -2.91
CA VAL A 40 7.50 -14.77 -1.51
C VAL A 40 8.52 -13.63 -1.40
N LYS A 41 9.67 -13.73 -2.07
CA LYS A 41 10.67 -12.64 -2.11
C LYS A 41 10.10 -11.36 -2.73
N LEU A 42 9.35 -11.49 -3.82
CA LEU A 42 8.69 -10.35 -4.48
C LEU A 42 7.68 -9.68 -3.54
N LEU A 43 6.82 -10.45 -2.88
CA LEU A 43 5.86 -9.94 -1.91
C LEU A 43 6.54 -9.29 -0.70
N ALA A 44 7.60 -9.92 -0.17
CA ALA A 44 8.35 -9.37 0.95
C ALA A 44 8.98 -8.01 0.59
N ASN A 45 9.58 -7.90 -0.60
CA ASN A 45 10.12 -6.64 -1.09
C ASN A 45 9.02 -5.59 -1.31
N PHE A 46 7.89 -5.98 -1.89
CA PHE A 46 6.76 -5.08 -2.10
C PHE A 46 6.22 -4.51 -0.78
N VAL A 47 6.00 -5.37 0.22
CA VAL A 47 5.54 -4.93 1.56
C VAL A 47 6.55 -3.98 2.20
N ARG A 48 7.84 -4.32 2.18
CA ARG A 48 8.91 -3.45 2.71
C ARG A 48 8.95 -2.10 2.02
N GLN A 49 8.81 -2.07 0.70
CA GLN A 49 8.79 -0.83 -0.07
C GLN A 49 7.60 0.04 0.33
N ARG A 50 6.40 -0.53 0.45
CA ARG A 50 5.21 0.23 0.89
C ARG A 50 5.38 0.82 2.29
N ASP A 51 5.98 0.09 3.22
CA ASP A 51 6.22 0.60 4.57
C ASP A 51 7.27 1.71 4.59
N THR A 52 8.26 1.65 3.69
CA THR A 52 9.25 2.70 3.50
C THR A 52 8.60 3.96 2.93
N ASP A 53 7.75 3.82 1.91
CA ASP A 53 7.04 4.95 1.28
C ASP A 53 6.12 5.67 2.28
N LYS A 54 5.47 4.92 3.19
CA LYS A 54 4.65 5.50 4.27
C LYS A 54 5.50 6.34 5.22
N LYS A 55 6.63 5.80 5.69
CA LYS A 55 7.55 6.53 6.59
C LYS A 55 8.09 7.80 5.93
N LEU A 56 8.50 7.70 4.67
CA LEU A 56 8.94 8.87 3.90
C LEU A 56 7.84 9.93 3.77
N SER A 57 6.59 9.49 3.55
CA SER A 57 5.44 10.40 3.48
C SER A 57 5.16 11.07 4.84
N GLU A 58 5.28 10.32 5.94
CA GLU A 58 5.14 10.84 7.31
C GLU A 58 6.20 11.91 7.61
N ASP A 59 7.45 11.62 7.27
CA ASP A 59 8.58 12.55 7.43
C ASP A 59 8.40 13.83 6.61
N GLN A 60 7.98 13.69 5.35
CA GLN A 60 7.74 14.82 4.45
C GLN A 60 6.60 15.71 4.97
N LEU A 61 5.48 15.12 5.39
CA LEU A 61 4.36 15.86 5.96
C LEU A 61 4.76 16.58 7.25
N PHE A 62 5.52 15.93 8.12
CA PHE A 62 6.02 16.59 9.32
C PHE A 62 6.90 17.78 8.96
N ASN A 63 7.83 17.61 8.03
CA ASN A 63 8.73 18.67 7.58
C ASN A 63 8.01 19.85 6.90
N MET A 64 6.89 19.59 6.20
CA MET A 64 6.08 20.62 5.56
C MET A 64 5.33 21.50 6.57
N PHE A 65 4.85 20.90 7.66
CA PHE A 65 3.99 21.59 8.63
C PHE A 65 4.69 22.00 9.93
N LYS A 66 5.93 21.53 10.16
CA LYS A 66 6.68 21.87 11.37
C LYS A 66 7.00 23.35 11.41
N ASN A 67 6.93 23.91 12.61
CA ASN A 67 7.54 25.19 12.90
C ASN A 67 9.06 24.98 13.10
N LYS A 68 9.87 25.81 12.42
CA LYS A 68 11.34 25.75 12.48
C LYS A 68 11.90 26.03 13.88
N GLU A 69 11.19 26.80 14.69
CA GLU A 69 11.66 27.19 16.02
C GLU A 69 11.34 26.12 17.07
N THR A 70 10.12 25.59 17.06
CA THR A 70 9.64 24.67 18.10
C THR A 70 9.76 23.19 17.73
N ASN A 71 10.05 22.86 16.47
CA ASN A 71 9.99 21.48 15.95
C ASN A 71 8.67 20.77 16.27
N THR A 72 7.56 21.51 16.24
CA THR A 72 6.21 20.96 16.41
C THR A 72 5.29 21.37 15.27
N VAL A 73 4.27 20.57 15.03
CA VAL A 73 3.21 20.83 14.05
C VAL A 73 1.99 21.37 14.77
N ASN A 74 1.48 22.52 14.32
CA ASN A 74 0.18 23.03 14.77
C ASN A 74 -0.95 22.29 14.05
N MET A 75 -1.72 21.48 14.79
CA MET A 75 -2.79 20.67 14.21
C MET A 75 -3.95 21.50 13.64
N GLY A 76 -4.16 22.71 14.14
CA GLY A 76 -5.18 23.62 13.61
C GLY A 76 -4.86 24.02 12.17
N LYS A 77 -3.60 24.39 11.91
CA LYS A 77 -3.11 24.72 10.58
C LYS A 77 -3.13 23.50 9.66
N PHE A 78 -2.65 22.35 10.14
CA PHE A 78 -2.68 21.09 9.37
C PHE A 78 -4.11 20.70 8.95
N LEU A 79 -5.07 20.74 9.88
CA LEU A 79 -6.48 20.43 9.59
C LEU A 79 -7.14 21.48 8.69
N ALA A 80 -6.67 22.73 8.71
CA ALA A 80 -7.13 23.76 7.78
C ALA A 80 -6.68 23.45 6.35
N GLU A 81 -5.43 23.04 6.15
CA GLU A 81 -4.94 22.63 4.82
C GLU A 81 -5.61 21.34 4.32
N LEU A 82 -5.90 20.37 5.20
CA LEU A 82 -6.71 19.23 4.80
C LEU A 82 -8.08 19.65 4.25
N ARG A 83 -8.68 20.69 4.84
CA ARG A 83 -9.96 21.24 4.39
C ARG A 83 -9.84 21.94 3.04
N THR A 84 -8.73 22.64 2.74
CA THR A 84 -8.51 23.29 1.44
C THR A 84 -8.42 22.27 0.30
N ILE A 85 -7.88 21.09 0.59
CA ILE A 85 -7.78 19.95 -0.35
C ILE A 85 -9.10 19.16 -0.45
N GLY A 86 -10.12 19.50 0.34
CA GLY A 86 -11.45 18.91 0.28
C GLY A 86 -11.68 17.76 1.27
N ILE A 87 -10.73 17.46 2.15
CA ILE A 87 -10.92 16.48 3.22
C ILE A 87 -11.46 17.19 4.47
N ARG A 88 -12.71 16.87 4.83
CA ARG A 88 -13.40 17.49 5.98
C ARG A 88 -13.15 16.69 7.25
N ARG A 89 -13.28 17.35 8.41
CA ARG A 89 -13.12 16.69 9.73
C ARG A 89 -14.17 15.60 10.01
N THR A 90 -15.31 15.68 9.33
CA THR A 90 -16.42 14.72 9.40
C THR A 90 -16.27 13.58 8.38
N ASP A 91 -15.18 13.54 7.61
CA ASP A 91 -14.95 12.50 6.62
C ASP A 91 -14.60 11.17 7.32
N PRO A 92 -15.34 10.09 7.07
CA PRO A 92 -15.14 8.80 7.74
C PRO A 92 -13.75 8.22 7.48
N ARG A 93 -13.10 8.58 6.36
CA ARG A 93 -11.79 8.06 5.98
C ARG A 93 -10.63 8.62 6.82
N ILE A 94 -10.87 9.67 7.60
CA ILE A 94 -9.89 10.24 8.54
C ILE A 94 -10.38 10.19 9.99
N GLN A 95 -11.39 9.36 10.27
CA GLN A 95 -11.96 9.26 11.61
C GLN A 95 -10.92 8.80 12.63
N GLU A 96 -10.05 7.85 12.27
CA GLU A 96 -8.99 7.35 13.13
C GLU A 96 -7.99 8.44 13.53
N LEU A 97 -7.57 9.31 12.59
CA LEU A 97 -6.76 10.49 12.89
C LEU A 97 -7.46 11.39 13.91
N MET A 98 -8.76 11.66 13.74
CA MET A 98 -9.52 12.51 14.65
C MET A 98 -9.63 11.90 16.06
N ASP A 99 -9.81 10.58 16.14
CA ASP A 99 -9.92 9.87 17.41
C ASP A 99 -8.55 9.74 18.11
N ASN A 100 -7.48 9.52 17.37
CA ASN A 100 -6.11 9.59 17.87
C ASN A 100 -5.80 10.99 18.43
N LEU A 101 -6.20 12.04 17.72
CA LEU A 101 -5.99 13.42 18.15
C LEU A 101 -6.72 13.73 19.47
N LYS A 102 -7.96 13.25 19.64
CA LYS A 102 -8.71 13.34 20.90
C LYS A 102 -8.02 12.56 22.03
N ARG A 103 -7.48 11.37 21.73
CA ARG A 103 -6.79 10.53 22.71
C ARG A 103 -5.52 11.19 23.21
N VAL A 104 -4.68 11.71 22.31
CA VAL A 104 -3.45 12.45 22.66
C VAL A 104 -3.78 13.65 23.54
N HIS A 105 -4.82 14.41 23.20
CA HIS A 105 -5.24 15.55 23.99
C HIS A 105 -5.63 15.18 25.43
N LYS A 106 -6.37 14.06 25.61
CA LYS A 106 -6.74 13.53 26.93
C LYS A 106 -5.51 13.06 27.72
N LEU A 107 -4.56 12.38 27.07
CA LEU A 107 -3.37 11.83 27.72
C LEU A 107 -2.40 12.93 28.18
N ASN A 108 -2.35 14.06 27.46
CA ASN A 108 -1.47 15.18 27.81
C ASN A 108 -2.01 16.06 28.95
N ASN A 109 -3.09 15.65 29.64
CA ASN A 109 -3.73 16.40 30.74
C ASN A 109 -4.01 17.89 30.41
N TYR A 110 -4.26 18.19 29.14
CA TYR A 110 -4.61 19.53 28.70
C TYR A 110 -6.08 19.79 29.05
N GLU A 111 -6.36 20.17 30.30
CA GLU A 111 -7.72 20.54 30.73
C GLU A 111 -8.23 21.82 30.05
N HIS A 112 -7.34 22.63 29.50
CA HIS A 112 -7.65 23.93 28.91
C HIS A 112 -7.11 24.02 27.48
N GLY A 113 -7.83 23.45 26.50
CA GLY A 113 -7.50 23.57 25.08
C GLY A 113 -8.41 22.75 24.17
N SER A 114 -8.45 23.07 22.88
CA SER A 114 -9.14 22.24 21.88
C SER A 114 -8.20 21.14 21.38
N PRO A 115 -8.65 19.88 21.24
CA PRO A 115 -7.87 18.82 20.59
C PRO A 115 -7.37 19.22 19.20
N HIS A 116 -8.07 20.14 18.55
CA HIS A 116 -7.80 20.57 17.17
C HIS A 116 -6.74 21.68 17.07
N THR A 117 -6.30 22.27 18.18
CA THR A 117 -5.35 23.39 18.21
C THR A 117 -4.05 23.06 18.94
N GLN A 118 -3.83 21.78 19.25
CA GLN A 118 -2.62 21.32 19.93
C GLN A 118 -1.40 21.33 19.00
N HIS A 119 -0.21 21.42 19.61
CA HIS A 119 1.07 21.30 18.93
C HIS A 119 1.63 19.91 19.20
N LEU A 120 1.93 19.18 18.13
CA LEU A 120 2.45 17.82 18.23
C LEU A 120 3.94 17.78 17.87
N ASN A 121 4.71 17.04 18.67
CA ASN A 121 6.06 16.67 18.29
C ASN A 121 6.04 15.65 17.14
N GLU A 122 7.20 15.38 16.57
CA GLU A 122 7.36 14.47 15.43
C GLU A 122 6.74 13.10 15.65
N GLU A 123 7.10 12.44 16.74
CA GLU A 123 6.65 11.09 17.05
C GLU A 123 5.11 11.02 17.20
N THR A 124 4.54 11.97 17.96
CA THR A 124 3.09 12.02 18.19
C THR A 124 2.34 12.36 16.91
N PHE A 125 2.88 13.28 16.10
CA PHE A 125 2.29 13.61 14.80
C PHE A 125 2.24 12.39 13.89
N LYS A 126 3.36 11.66 13.72
CA LYS A 126 3.42 10.46 12.90
C LYS A 126 2.44 9.40 13.38
N ALA A 127 2.39 9.14 14.70
CA ALA A 127 1.45 8.19 15.29
C ALA A 127 -0.01 8.55 15.03
N VAL A 128 -0.36 9.85 15.06
CA VAL A 128 -1.71 10.33 14.80
C VAL A 128 -2.12 10.15 13.34
N ILE A 129 -1.22 10.41 12.38
CA ILE A 129 -1.55 10.37 10.94
C ILE A 129 -1.33 9.00 10.28
N ALA A 130 -0.52 8.12 10.88
CA ALA A 130 -0.14 6.82 10.32
C ALA A 130 -1.30 5.98 9.77
N PRO A 131 -2.48 5.90 10.43
CA PRO A 131 -3.58 5.09 9.91
C PRO A 131 -4.17 5.64 8.59
N ASN A 132 -4.08 6.96 8.38
CA ASN A 132 -4.67 7.64 7.23
C ASN A 132 -3.61 8.20 6.26
N ILE A 133 -2.33 7.82 6.43
CA ILE A 133 -1.19 8.39 5.70
C ILE A 133 -1.34 8.31 4.18
N VAL A 134 -1.80 7.17 3.65
CA VAL A 134 -1.93 6.97 2.20
C VAL A 134 -2.92 7.95 1.58
N LEU A 135 -4.02 8.24 2.28
CA LEU A 135 -5.03 9.20 1.83
C LEU A 135 -4.49 10.62 1.92
N ILE A 136 -3.87 10.96 3.04
CA ILE A 136 -3.33 12.30 3.32
C ILE A 136 -2.20 12.62 2.34
N ALA A 137 -1.22 11.73 2.18
CA ALA A 137 -0.11 11.91 1.24
C ALA A 137 -0.60 12.04 -0.20
N ARG A 138 -1.65 11.30 -0.59
CA ARG A 138 -2.27 11.45 -1.91
C ARG A 138 -2.95 12.82 -2.07
N ALA A 139 -3.61 13.31 -1.03
CA ALA A 139 -4.26 14.62 -1.03
C ALA A 139 -3.24 15.74 -1.16
N PHE A 140 -2.12 15.65 -0.44
CA PHE A 140 -1.04 16.63 -0.49
C PHE A 140 -0.09 16.48 -1.69
N ARG A 141 -0.28 15.48 -2.57
CA ARG A 141 0.64 15.20 -3.69
C ARG A 141 0.98 16.42 -4.56
N HIS A 142 0.05 17.34 -4.73
CA HIS A 142 0.23 18.55 -5.55
C HIS A 142 0.79 19.75 -4.78
N GLN A 143 0.99 19.60 -3.47
CA GLN A 143 1.62 20.59 -2.58
C GLN A 143 3.10 20.26 -2.30
N PHE A 144 3.59 19.15 -2.87
CA PHE A 144 4.98 18.68 -2.80
C PHE A 144 5.72 18.97 -4.10
#